data_AF-A0A2S9KFV6-F1
#
_entry.id   AF-A0A2S9KFV6-F1
#
_cell.length_a   1.000
_cell.length_b   1.000
_cell.length_c   1.000
_cell.angle_alpha   90.00
_cell.angle_beta   90.00
_cell.angle_gamma   90.00
#
_symmetry.space_group_name_H-M   'P 1'
#
loop_
_entity.id
_entity.type
_entity.pdbx_description
1 polymer ?
#
loop_
_entity_poly.entity_id
_entity_poly.type
_entity_poly.pdbx_seq_one_letter_code
_entity_poly.pdbx_strand_id
1 'polypeptide(L)'
;MAQPSIDTKGVTKLQPSLPRYVGLARSLHPVLCIADTDGQCAVELRAKWLPQAHERFVLRLAITEAESWVLADRQGFAQALEVPLNKLPQCPDEESDPKRLILTLVKKSKIRQFRDEVVSSADPSKPGSGYNLHLGAFVRGQWDAKRAAQHSPSLARAVKHLERLGAEHV
;
A
#
# COMPACT_ATOMS: atom_id res chain seq x y z
N MET A 1 9.82 13.36 17.14
CA MET A 1 8.50 12.68 17.07
C MET A 1 8.00 12.75 15.64
N ALA A 2 7.38 11.68 15.12
CA ALA A 2 6.80 11.69 13.78
C ALA A 2 5.54 12.59 13.75
N GLN A 3 5.38 13.38 12.68
CA GLN A 3 4.16 14.16 12.45
C GLN A 3 3.01 13.25 12.01
N PRO A 4 1.73 13.66 12.19
CA PRO A 4 0.59 12.94 11.63
C PRO A 4 0.73 12.73 10.12
N SER A 5 0.29 11.57 9.63
CA SER A 5 0.27 11.26 8.20
C SER A 5 -0.63 12.24 7.44
N ILE A 6 -0.16 12.72 6.29
CA ILE A 6 -0.95 13.59 5.41
C ILE A 6 -1.58 12.74 4.31
N ASP A 7 -2.91 12.72 4.24
CA ASP A 7 -3.67 12.10 3.15
C ASP A 7 -4.03 13.16 2.10
N THR A 8 -3.41 13.07 0.93
CA THR A 8 -3.64 14.00 -0.19
C THR A 8 -4.87 13.70 -1.01
N LYS A 9 -5.61 12.61 -0.72
CA LYS A 9 -6.77 12.15 -1.49
C LYS A 9 -6.43 11.84 -2.95
N GLY A 10 -5.30 11.16 -3.16
CA GLY A 10 -4.87 10.62 -4.46
C GLY A 10 -3.65 11.31 -5.08
N VAL A 11 -3.14 10.69 -6.14
CA VAL A 11 -1.87 11.07 -6.79
C VAL A 11 -1.94 12.41 -7.51
N THR A 12 -3.09 12.78 -8.07
CA THR A 12 -3.31 14.04 -8.79
C THR A 12 -3.08 15.27 -7.92
N LYS A 13 -3.34 15.15 -6.60
CA LYS A 13 -3.07 16.20 -5.61
C LYS A 13 -1.69 16.05 -4.96
N LEU A 14 -1.21 14.82 -4.84
CA LEU A 14 0.11 14.52 -4.29
C LEU A 14 1.23 15.08 -5.18
N GLN A 15 1.20 14.76 -6.48
CA GLN A 15 2.25 15.08 -7.44
C GLN A 15 2.62 16.59 -7.42
N PRO A 16 1.69 17.54 -7.57
CA PRO A 16 2.03 18.97 -7.54
C PRO A 16 2.53 19.44 -6.17
N SER A 17 2.27 18.69 -5.10
CA SER A 17 2.71 19.01 -3.74
C SER A 17 4.11 18.47 -3.41
N LEU A 18 4.70 17.61 -4.25
CA LEU A 18 6.02 17.02 -4.01
C LEU A 18 7.13 18.05 -3.75
N PRO A 19 7.25 19.17 -4.50
CA PRO A 19 8.28 20.17 -4.22
C PRO A 19 8.22 20.72 -2.79
N ARG A 20 6.99 20.92 -2.26
CA ARG A 20 6.79 21.36 -0.88
C ARG A 20 7.32 20.31 0.11
N TYR A 21 7.03 19.03 -0.11
CA TYR A 21 7.49 17.96 0.78
C TYR A 21 9.00 17.73 0.70
N VAL A 22 9.61 17.88 -0.47
CA VAL A 22 11.07 17.89 -0.63
C VAL A 22 11.69 19.08 0.13
N GLY A 23 11.03 20.25 0.11
CA GLY A 23 11.41 21.40 0.93
C GLY A 23 11.42 21.08 2.43
N LEU A 24 10.41 20.36 2.93
CA LEU A 24 10.37 19.90 4.33
C LEU A 24 11.49 18.89 4.64
N ALA A 25 11.77 17.96 3.73
CA ALA A 25 12.88 17.02 3.88
C ALA A 25 14.25 17.70 3.91
N ARG A 26 14.38 18.89 3.31
CA ARG A 26 15.60 19.70 3.32
C ARG A 26 15.80 20.51 4.58
N SER A 27 14.74 20.88 5.29
CA SER A 27 14.85 21.85 6.39
C SER A 27 14.45 21.31 7.76
N LEU A 28 13.65 20.26 7.83
CA LEU A 28 12.94 19.92 9.08
C LEU A 28 13.12 18.46 9.50
N HIS A 29 12.60 17.51 8.74
CA HIS A 29 12.64 16.09 9.09
C HIS A 29 12.62 15.21 7.85
N PRO A 30 13.13 13.97 7.93
CA PRO A 30 12.93 12.98 6.88
C PRO A 30 11.47 12.82 6.48
N VAL A 31 11.22 12.68 5.18
CA VAL A 31 9.88 12.52 4.62
C VAL A 31 9.78 11.21 3.85
N LEU A 32 8.80 10.39 4.24
CA LEU A 32 8.34 9.24 3.46
C LEU A 32 7.08 9.64 2.70
N CYS A 33 7.10 9.46 1.39
CA CYS A 33 5.98 9.67 0.50
C CYS A 33 5.63 8.33 -0.18
N ILE A 34 4.37 7.90 -0.05
CA ILE A 34 3.84 6.68 -0.64
C ILE A 34 2.71 7.05 -1.60
N ALA A 35 2.70 6.41 -2.76
CA ALA A 35 1.63 6.46 -3.74
C ALA A 35 1.50 5.11 -4.44
N ASP A 36 0.53 4.94 -5.31
CA ASP A 36 0.44 3.83 -6.26
C ASP A 36 0.78 4.31 -7.68
N THR A 37 0.92 3.36 -8.61
CA THR A 37 1.27 3.67 -10.00
C THR A 37 0.07 3.81 -10.93
N ASP A 38 -1.14 3.47 -10.50
CA ASP A 38 -2.33 3.40 -11.37
C ASP A 38 -2.06 2.58 -12.66
N GLY A 39 -1.28 1.50 -12.53
CA GLY A 39 -0.88 0.62 -13.63
C GLY A 39 0.27 1.14 -14.50
N GLN A 40 0.82 2.32 -14.20
CA GLN A 40 1.97 2.88 -14.93
C GLN A 40 3.31 2.32 -14.45
N CYS A 41 4.35 2.53 -15.25
CA CYS A 41 5.71 2.13 -14.89
C CYS A 41 6.24 2.95 -13.70
N ALA A 42 6.52 2.28 -12.58
CA ALA A 42 7.03 2.92 -11.37
C ALA A 42 8.36 3.67 -11.58
N VAL A 43 9.22 3.19 -12.48
CA VAL A 43 10.52 3.81 -12.77
C VAL A 43 10.32 5.15 -13.50
N GLU A 44 9.46 5.16 -14.51
CA GLU A 44 9.11 6.37 -15.27
C GLU A 44 8.40 7.40 -14.39
N LEU A 45 7.43 6.95 -13.59
CA LEU A 45 6.73 7.82 -12.63
C LEU A 45 7.72 8.46 -11.65
N ARG A 46 8.63 7.67 -11.07
CA ARG A 46 9.64 8.19 -10.14
C ARG A 46 10.54 9.22 -10.82
N ALA A 47 11.02 8.95 -12.03
CA ALA A 47 11.87 9.87 -12.78
C ALA A 47 11.14 11.18 -13.13
N LYS A 48 9.85 11.09 -13.48
CA LYS A 48 9.00 12.23 -13.79
C LYS A 48 8.66 13.08 -12.56
N TRP A 49 8.33 12.44 -11.44
CA TRP A 49 7.83 13.12 -10.25
C TRP A 49 8.94 13.65 -9.34
N LEU A 50 10.08 12.95 -9.32
CA LEU A 50 11.22 13.29 -8.48
C LEU A 50 12.51 13.21 -9.30
N PRO A 51 12.72 14.13 -10.28
CA PRO A 51 13.91 14.13 -11.13
C PRO A 51 15.19 14.39 -10.34
N GLN A 52 15.08 15.09 -9.20
CA GLN A 52 16.17 15.31 -8.26
C GLN A 52 15.83 14.67 -6.92
N ALA A 53 16.55 13.61 -6.57
CA ALA A 53 16.41 12.96 -5.27
C ALA A 53 17.05 13.81 -4.16
N HIS A 54 16.51 13.68 -2.96
CA HIS A 54 17.12 14.21 -1.74
C HIS A 54 17.27 13.05 -0.75
N GLU A 55 18.40 12.95 -0.05
CA GLU A 55 18.71 11.80 0.82
C GLU A 55 17.63 11.58 1.90
N ARG A 56 17.11 12.69 2.46
CA ARG A 56 16.03 12.66 3.47
C ARG A 56 14.61 12.58 2.90
N PHE A 57 14.45 12.37 1.59
CA PHE A 57 13.14 12.25 0.94
C PHE A 57 13.01 10.92 0.20
N VAL A 58 12.06 10.09 0.63
CA VAL A 58 11.83 8.76 0.05
C VAL A 58 10.46 8.72 -0.61
N LEU A 59 10.42 8.64 -1.95
CA LEU A 59 9.20 8.36 -2.71
C LEU A 59 9.11 6.87 -3.05
N ARG A 60 8.04 6.19 -2.62
CA ARG A 60 7.79 4.77 -2.94
C ARG A 60 6.42 4.59 -3.56
N LEU A 61 6.37 3.68 -4.53
CA LEU A 61 5.20 3.45 -5.36
C LEU A 61 4.78 1.97 -5.21
N ALA A 62 3.56 1.75 -4.77
CA ALA A 62 2.90 0.45 -4.85
C ALA A 62 2.50 0.18 -6.31
N ILE A 63 2.74 -1.03 -6.81
CA ILE A 63 2.42 -1.35 -8.21
C ILE A 63 0.93 -1.53 -8.37
N THR A 64 0.39 -0.89 -9.42
CA THR A 64 -1.04 -0.81 -9.73
C THR A 64 -1.82 -0.03 -8.68
N GLU A 65 -1.95 -0.57 -7.47
CA GLU A 65 -2.74 -0.02 -6.36
C GLU A 65 -2.08 -0.36 -5.02
N ALA A 66 -2.36 0.42 -3.97
CA ALA A 66 -1.87 0.13 -2.61
C ALA A 66 -2.31 -1.23 -2.07
N GLU A 67 -3.44 -1.75 -2.55
CA GLU A 67 -3.95 -3.10 -2.25
C GLU A 67 -2.96 -4.22 -2.61
N SER A 68 -2.05 -4.02 -3.57
CA SER A 68 -0.97 -4.98 -3.86
C SER A 68 -0.09 -5.22 -2.62
N TRP A 69 0.27 -4.17 -1.89
CA TRP A 69 1.04 -4.27 -0.65
C TRP A 69 0.25 -4.87 0.51
N VAL A 70 -1.07 -4.61 0.56
CA VAL A 70 -1.96 -5.23 1.56
C VAL A 70 -2.00 -6.74 1.36
N LEU A 71 -2.15 -7.21 0.13
CA LEU A 71 -2.17 -8.64 -0.23
C LEU A 71 -0.80 -9.33 -0.07
N ALA A 72 0.30 -8.58 -0.11
CA ALA A 72 1.63 -9.13 0.01
C ALA A 72 1.90 -9.80 1.37
N ASP A 73 1.23 -9.34 2.42
CA ASP A 73 1.16 -10.10 3.67
C ASP A 73 0.16 -11.26 3.55
N ARG A 74 0.56 -12.32 2.84
CA ARG A 74 -0.35 -13.40 2.50
C ARG A 74 -0.89 -14.15 3.71
N GLN A 75 -0.02 -14.46 4.66
CA GLN A 75 -0.39 -15.18 5.88
C GLN A 75 -1.27 -14.32 6.78
N GLY A 76 -0.89 -13.05 6.99
CA GLY A 76 -1.66 -12.12 7.82
C GLY A 76 -3.04 -11.87 7.21
N PHE A 77 -3.13 -11.66 5.90
CA PHE A 77 -4.42 -11.44 5.23
C PHE A 77 -5.33 -12.68 5.32
N ALA A 78 -4.77 -13.87 5.08
CA ALA A 78 -5.51 -15.13 5.17
C ALA A 78 -6.11 -15.34 6.57
N GLN A 79 -5.33 -15.07 7.61
CA GLN A 79 -5.76 -15.18 8.99
C GLN A 79 -6.78 -14.09 9.36
N ALA A 80 -6.50 -12.83 9.03
CA ALA A 80 -7.31 -11.69 9.44
C ALA A 80 -8.72 -11.70 8.83
N LEU A 81 -8.83 -12.05 7.54
CA LEU A 81 -10.10 -12.09 6.82
C LEU A 81 -10.64 -13.51 6.59
N GLU A 82 -10.02 -14.52 7.22
CA GLU A 82 -10.46 -15.92 7.19
C GLU A 82 -10.68 -16.45 5.75
N VAL A 83 -9.74 -16.11 4.85
CA VAL A 83 -9.74 -16.55 3.46
C VAL A 83 -8.72 -17.68 3.24
N PRO A 84 -8.93 -18.60 2.28
CA PRO A 84 -7.98 -19.67 2.02
C PRO A 84 -6.61 -19.15 1.52
N LEU A 85 -5.53 -19.44 2.25
CA LEU A 85 -4.17 -18.99 1.93
C LEU A 85 -3.71 -19.38 0.50
N ASN A 86 -4.09 -20.59 0.05
CA ASN A 86 -3.75 -21.10 -1.27
C ASN A 86 -4.42 -20.35 -2.43
N LYS A 87 -5.36 -19.44 -2.15
CA LYS A 87 -5.98 -18.56 -3.16
C LYS A 87 -5.30 -17.21 -3.25
N LEU A 88 -4.44 -16.83 -2.29
CA LEU A 88 -3.72 -15.57 -2.36
C LEU A 88 -2.61 -15.60 -3.40
N PRO A 89 -2.37 -14.47 -4.09
CA PRO A 89 -1.35 -14.37 -5.13
C PRO A 89 0.04 -14.58 -4.54
N GLN A 90 0.94 -15.17 -5.32
CA GLN A 90 2.35 -15.33 -4.95
C GLN A 90 3.13 -14.03 -5.24
N CYS A 91 2.73 -13.30 -6.28
CA CYS A 91 3.34 -12.05 -6.75
C CYS A 91 2.29 -10.93 -6.85
N PRO A 92 1.83 -10.35 -5.73
CA PRO A 92 0.81 -9.29 -5.73
C PRO A 92 1.15 -8.06 -6.59
N ASP A 93 2.44 -7.77 -6.80
CA ASP A 93 2.88 -6.66 -7.67
C ASP A 93 2.53 -6.89 -9.15
N GLU A 94 2.26 -8.13 -9.57
CA GLU A 94 1.87 -8.47 -10.94
C GLU A 94 0.35 -8.44 -11.14
N GLU A 95 -0.43 -8.20 -10.08
CA GLU A 95 -1.88 -8.14 -10.15
C GLU A 95 -2.34 -6.83 -10.81
N SER A 96 -3.14 -6.97 -11.86
CA SER A 96 -3.65 -5.83 -12.64
C SER A 96 -4.78 -5.07 -11.94
N ASP A 97 -5.48 -5.73 -11.01
CA ASP A 97 -6.58 -5.14 -10.23
C ASP A 97 -6.59 -5.75 -8.81
N PRO A 98 -5.63 -5.35 -7.95
CA PRO A 98 -5.49 -5.89 -6.60
C PRO A 98 -6.73 -5.64 -5.73
N LYS A 99 -7.41 -4.49 -5.89
CA LYS A 99 -8.68 -4.20 -5.19
C LYS A 99 -9.77 -5.19 -5.54
N ARG A 100 -10.01 -5.47 -6.84
CA ARG A 100 -10.98 -6.49 -7.24
C ARG A 100 -10.58 -7.90 -6.77
N LEU A 101 -9.29 -8.20 -6.75
CA LEU A 101 -8.80 -9.47 -6.21
C LEU A 101 -9.13 -9.62 -4.72
N ILE A 102 -8.95 -8.58 -3.90
CA ILE A 102 -9.40 -8.56 -2.50
C ILE A 102 -10.88 -8.91 -2.39
N LEU A 103 -11.75 -8.27 -3.17
CA LEU A 103 -13.19 -8.54 -3.14
C LEU A 103 -13.50 -9.99 -3.48
N THR A 104 -12.82 -10.54 -4.50
CA THR A 104 -12.97 -11.93 -4.93
C THR A 104 -12.51 -12.92 -3.86
N LEU A 105 -11.41 -12.63 -3.17
CA LEU A 105 -10.89 -13.44 -2.08
C LEU A 105 -11.83 -13.41 -0.87
N VAL A 106 -12.24 -12.20 -0.46
CA VAL A 106 -13.09 -12.02 0.73
C VAL A 106 -14.48 -12.60 0.51
N LYS A 107 -14.99 -12.65 -0.73
CA LYS A 107 -16.24 -13.37 -1.02
C LYS A 107 -16.18 -14.86 -0.70
N LYS A 108 -14.98 -15.44 -0.61
CA LYS A 108 -14.73 -16.83 -0.20
C LYS A 108 -14.32 -16.97 1.27
N SER A 109 -14.39 -15.89 2.05
CA SER A 109 -14.12 -15.93 3.48
C SER A 109 -15.06 -16.92 4.18
N LYS A 110 -14.55 -17.59 5.21
CA LYS A 110 -15.36 -18.46 6.08
C LYS A 110 -16.34 -17.65 6.91
N ILE A 111 -16.01 -16.39 7.24
CA ILE A 111 -16.83 -15.51 8.06
C ILE A 111 -17.84 -14.76 7.21
N ARG A 112 -19.12 -14.92 7.54
CA ARG A 112 -20.22 -14.28 6.81
C ARG A 112 -20.12 -12.76 6.82
N GLN A 113 -19.77 -12.18 7.97
CA GLN A 113 -19.66 -10.73 8.12
C GLN A 113 -18.73 -10.11 7.06
N PHE A 114 -17.55 -10.70 6.83
CA PHE A 114 -16.63 -10.20 5.81
C PHE A 114 -17.22 -10.30 4.40
N ARG A 115 -17.92 -11.40 4.07
CA ARG A 115 -18.55 -11.56 2.75
C ARG A 115 -19.68 -10.56 2.46
N ASP A 116 -20.36 -10.10 3.50
CA ASP A 116 -21.53 -9.23 3.42
C ASP A 116 -21.15 -7.75 3.55
N GLU A 117 -20.09 -7.42 4.28
CA GLU A 117 -19.69 -6.02 4.52
C GLU A 117 -18.55 -5.53 3.63
N VAL A 118 -17.57 -6.37 3.30
CA VAL A 118 -16.41 -5.95 2.48
C VAL A 118 -16.77 -5.87 1.00
N VAL A 119 -17.71 -6.71 0.55
CA VAL A 119 -18.13 -6.80 -0.85
C VAL A 119 -19.54 -6.23 -0.98
N SER A 120 -19.74 -5.34 -1.95
CA SER A 120 -21.08 -4.76 -2.18
C SER A 120 -22.08 -5.84 -2.59
N SER A 121 -23.30 -5.76 -2.03
CA SER A 121 -24.41 -6.62 -2.38
C SER A 121 -25.04 -6.26 -3.74
N ALA A 122 -24.94 -4.99 -4.14
CA ALA A 122 -25.46 -4.50 -5.42
C ALA A 122 -24.52 -4.84 -6.59
N ASP A 123 -23.22 -4.85 -6.34
CA ASP A 123 -22.20 -5.11 -7.35
C ASP A 123 -20.98 -5.79 -6.70
N PRO A 124 -20.80 -7.12 -6.88
CA PRO A 124 -19.69 -7.86 -6.29
C PRO A 124 -18.30 -7.41 -6.75
N SER A 125 -18.21 -6.60 -7.82
CA SER A 125 -16.95 -6.00 -8.26
C SER A 125 -16.59 -4.72 -7.52
N LYS A 126 -17.48 -4.21 -6.65
CA LYS A 126 -17.28 -2.97 -5.91
C LYS A 126 -17.11 -3.21 -4.41
N PRO A 127 -16.31 -2.36 -3.73
CA PRO A 127 -16.22 -2.35 -2.28
C PRO A 127 -17.58 -2.15 -1.61
N GLY A 128 -17.84 -2.93 -0.58
CA GLY A 128 -18.94 -2.70 0.37
C GLY A 128 -18.58 -1.67 1.44
N SER A 129 -19.56 -1.33 2.29
CA SER A 129 -19.39 -0.31 3.34
C SER A 129 -18.32 -0.66 4.37
N GLY A 130 -18.08 -1.96 4.61
CA GLY A 130 -17.08 -2.45 5.54
C GLY A 130 -15.68 -2.59 4.95
N TYR A 131 -15.46 -2.32 3.67
CA TYR A 131 -14.16 -2.54 3.01
C TYR A 131 -13.02 -1.81 3.74
N ASN A 132 -13.12 -0.49 3.89
CA ASN A 132 -12.09 0.31 4.55
C ASN A 132 -12.00 0.01 6.06
N LEU A 133 -13.11 -0.38 6.69
CA LEU A 133 -13.15 -0.72 8.11
C LEU A 133 -12.30 -1.97 8.38
N HIS A 134 -12.57 -3.06 7.65
CA HIS A 134 -11.92 -4.35 7.86
C HIS A 134 -10.48 -4.35 7.37
N LEU A 135 -10.19 -3.81 6.19
CA LEU A 135 -8.82 -3.70 5.70
C LEU A 135 -8.00 -2.75 6.57
N GLY A 136 -8.58 -1.64 7.02
CA GLY A 136 -7.91 -0.71 7.92
C GLY A 136 -7.60 -1.35 9.28
N ALA A 137 -8.51 -2.17 9.82
CA ALA A 137 -8.27 -2.93 11.04
C ALA A 137 -7.13 -3.95 10.86
N PHE A 138 -7.14 -4.68 9.74
CA PHE A 138 -6.06 -5.60 9.38
C PHE A 138 -4.69 -4.88 9.30
N VAL A 139 -4.61 -3.79 8.54
CA VAL A 139 -3.36 -3.04 8.32
C VAL A 139 -2.79 -2.46 9.63
N ARG A 140 -3.65 -1.99 10.54
CA ARG A 140 -3.22 -1.43 11.83
C ARG A 140 -2.84 -2.48 12.87
N GLY A 141 -3.45 -3.67 12.82
CA GLY A 141 -3.38 -4.64 13.91
C GLY A 141 -2.56 -5.90 13.62
N GLN A 142 -2.52 -6.36 12.37
CA GLN A 142 -1.99 -7.69 12.03
C GLN A 142 -1.03 -7.69 10.83
N TRP A 143 -1.14 -6.70 9.93
CA TRP A 143 -0.29 -6.61 8.75
C TRP A 143 1.18 -6.41 9.11
N ASP A 144 2.04 -7.24 8.53
CA ASP A 144 3.47 -7.22 8.77
C ASP A 144 4.25 -6.84 7.50
N ALA A 145 4.89 -5.67 7.53
CA ALA A 145 5.65 -5.15 6.41
C ALA A 145 6.83 -6.03 5.99
N LYS A 146 7.49 -6.70 6.94
CA LYS A 146 8.67 -7.55 6.66
C LYS A 146 8.25 -8.84 5.98
N ARG A 147 7.16 -9.47 6.44
CA ARG A 147 6.56 -10.64 5.80
C ARG A 147 6.02 -10.28 4.42
N ALA A 148 5.32 -9.14 4.32
CA ALA A 148 4.80 -8.63 3.06
C ALA A 148 5.91 -8.39 2.02
N ALA A 149 7.04 -7.81 2.44
CA ALA A 149 8.19 -7.57 1.58
C ALA A 149 8.79 -8.83 0.94
N GLN A 150 8.54 -10.03 1.49
CA GLN A 150 9.00 -11.29 0.90
C GLN A 150 8.25 -11.65 -0.39
N HIS A 151 7.05 -11.10 -0.59
CA HIS A 151 6.19 -11.38 -1.75
C HIS A 151 6.01 -10.18 -2.68
N SER A 152 6.45 -8.98 -2.29
CA SER A 152 6.33 -7.76 -3.11
C SER A 152 7.70 -7.10 -3.31
N PRO A 153 8.31 -7.20 -4.52
CA PRO A 153 9.57 -6.52 -4.83
C PRO A 153 9.49 -4.98 -4.69
N SER A 154 8.35 -4.35 -4.97
CA SER A 154 8.15 -2.92 -4.76
C SER A 154 8.15 -2.56 -3.28
N LEU A 155 7.46 -3.32 -2.42
CA LEU A 155 7.47 -3.12 -0.97
C LEU A 155 8.84 -3.44 -0.36
N ALA A 156 9.53 -4.48 -0.81
CA ALA A 156 10.89 -4.79 -0.35
C ALA A 156 11.85 -3.61 -0.55
N ARG A 157 11.76 -2.95 -1.71
CA ARG A 157 12.51 -1.71 -1.99
C ARG A 157 12.03 -0.53 -1.13
N ALA A 158 10.77 -0.48 -0.73
CA ALA A 158 10.27 0.54 0.19
C ALA A 158 10.84 0.34 1.60
N VAL A 159 10.70 -0.86 2.16
CA VAL A 159 11.21 -1.23 3.49
C VAL A 159 12.70 -0.98 3.59
N LYS A 160 13.49 -1.48 2.63
CA LYS A 160 14.96 -1.28 2.60
C LYS A 160 15.38 0.19 2.64
N HIS A 161 14.62 1.07 1.99
CA HIS A 161 14.94 2.50 1.98
C HIS A 161 14.44 3.23 3.22
N LEU A 162 13.33 2.78 3.80
CA LEU A 162 12.86 3.30 5.07
C LEU A 162 13.83 2.95 6.21
N GLU A 163 14.39 1.74 6.19
CA GLU A 163 15.43 1.32 7.15
C GLU A 163 16.67 2.20 7.05
N ARG A 164 17.11 2.56 5.83
CA ARG A 164 18.22 3.50 5.62
C ARG A 164 17.90 4.90 6.14
N LEU A 165 16.69 5.39 5.83
CA LEU A 165 16.23 6.69 6.29
C LEU A 165 16.22 6.79 7.82
N GLY A 166 15.87 5.70 8.50
CA GLY A 166 15.92 5.61 9.96
C GLY A 166 17.34 5.50 10.52
N ALA A 167 18.24 4.78 9.85
CA ALA A 167 19.61 4.57 10.31
C ALA A 167 20.50 5.81 10.22
N GLU A 168 20.22 6.74 9.30
CA GLU A 168 20.98 8.00 9.12
C GLU A 168 20.61 9.10 10.15
N HIS A 169 19.64 8.83 11.04
CA HIS A 169 19.08 9.82 11.98
C HIS A 169 18.96 9.31 13.44
N VAL A 170 19.67 8.23 13.78
CA VAL A 170 19.94 7.78 15.16
C VAL A 170 21.38 8.14 15.50
#